data_AF-A0A923XVA8-F1
#
_entry.id   AF-A0A923XVA8-F1
#
_cell.length_a   1.000
_cell.length_b   1.000
_cell.length_c   1.000
_cell.angle_alpha   90.00
_cell.angle_beta   90.00
_cell.angle_gamma   90.00
#
_symmetry.space_group_name_H-M   'P 1'
#
loop_
_entity.id
_entity.type
_entity.pdbx_description
1 polymer ?
#
loop_
_entity_poly.entity_id
_entity_poly.type
_entity_poly.pdbx_seq_one_letter_code
_entity_poly.pdbx_strand_id
1 'polypeptide(L)'
;MNKYFYLLSGNIDPARDTDKIHLDMLKETNKEKPKLVLFATASVGTDWHENYKANISNIFAKYNCQFDIIDDPNDNIAEKLRDTDIVYFLGGSPYKHTVLTQYKDLFKVIPIKAGTSAGSIYLGYHTFFAGKDDYVIAIPNMLDFVNLHILPHSETHTEDIVFNYLVNEARISVARIYNQAAIKIEISNDIQIVTTLMGKSQGMIEKVEIVLNNNTFYQSSEDKILNIAKLVN
;
A
#
# COMPACT_ATOMS: atom_id res chain seq x y z
N MET A 1 -18.49 -5.14 9.35
CA MET A 1 -18.09 -4.53 8.06
C MET A 1 -16.68 -4.98 7.76
N ASN A 2 -16.42 -5.45 6.54
CA ASN A 2 -15.08 -5.88 6.13
C ASN A 2 -14.12 -4.68 6.11
N LYS A 3 -12.85 -4.95 6.38
CA LYS A 3 -11.76 -3.98 6.19
C LYS A 3 -10.89 -4.43 5.03
N TYR A 4 -10.47 -3.48 4.20
CA TYR A 4 -9.67 -3.76 3.03
C TYR A 4 -8.36 -2.98 3.06
N PHE A 5 -7.28 -3.67 2.72
CA PHE A 5 -5.96 -3.09 2.56
C PHE A 5 -5.47 -3.35 1.14
N TYR A 6 -5.02 -2.29 0.47
CA TYR A 6 -4.41 -2.38 -0.85
C TYR A 6 -2.95 -1.93 -0.73
N LEU A 7 -2.03 -2.88 -0.90
CA LEU A 7 -0.59 -2.69 -0.79
C LEU A 7 0.01 -2.77 -2.19
N LEU A 8 0.36 -1.63 -2.77
CA LEU A 8 0.85 -1.52 -4.14
C LEU A 8 2.38 -1.39 -4.13
N SER A 9 3.04 -2.03 -5.10
CA SER A 9 4.49 -1.92 -5.30
C SER A 9 4.86 -0.46 -5.57
N GLY A 10 4.41 0.12 -6.68
CA GLY A 10 4.58 1.53 -6.95
C GLY A 10 4.70 1.80 -8.43
N ASN A 11 5.03 3.04 -8.76
CA ASN A 11 5.14 3.50 -10.15
C ASN A 11 3.81 3.36 -10.93
N ILE A 12 2.69 3.73 -10.31
CA ILE A 12 1.36 3.72 -10.93
C ILE A 12 1.38 4.67 -12.12
N ASP A 13 1.61 4.11 -13.31
CA ASP A 13 1.59 4.84 -14.56
C ASP A 13 0.13 4.81 -15.05
N PRO A 14 -0.55 5.95 -15.15
CA PRO A 14 -1.93 6.02 -15.64
C PRO A 14 -2.07 5.58 -17.10
N ALA A 15 -0.97 5.60 -17.87
CA ALA A 15 -0.95 5.08 -19.24
C ALA A 15 -0.85 3.55 -19.28
N ARG A 16 -0.62 2.90 -18.14
CA ARG A 16 -0.57 1.44 -17.97
C ARG A 16 -1.82 1.05 -17.18
N ASP A 17 -2.33 -0.17 -17.34
CA ASP A 17 -3.65 -0.67 -16.90
C ASP A 17 -3.78 -0.79 -15.36
N THR A 18 -3.45 0.29 -14.65
CA THR A 18 -3.42 0.42 -13.19
C THR A 18 -4.75 0.93 -12.65
N ASP A 19 -5.61 1.48 -13.53
CA ASP A 19 -7.02 1.78 -13.27
C ASP A 19 -7.76 0.58 -12.67
N LYS A 20 -7.40 -0.64 -13.08
CA LYS A 20 -8.08 -1.87 -12.62
C LYS A 20 -8.00 -2.06 -11.10
N ILE A 21 -6.83 -1.81 -10.48
CA ILE A 21 -6.65 -1.98 -9.03
C ILE A 21 -7.44 -0.90 -8.28
N HIS A 22 -7.41 0.34 -8.77
CA HIS A 22 -8.18 1.44 -8.19
C HIS A 22 -9.69 1.23 -8.35
N LEU A 23 -10.12 0.66 -9.48
CA LEU A 23 -11.51 0.31 -9.73
C LEU A 23 -11.99 -0.82 -8.82
N ASP A 24 -11.15 -1.84 -8.57
CA ASP A 24 -11.44 -2.88 -7.58
C ASP A 24 -11.65 -2.25 -6.19
N MET A 25 -10.74 -1.36 -5.78
CA MET A 25 -10.83 -0.63 -4.51
C MET A 25 -12.10 0.22 -4.39
N LEU A 26 -12.48 0.95 -5.45
CA LEU A 26 -13.70 1.77 -5.45
C LEU A 26 -14.96 0.90 -5.34
N LYS A 27 -14.99 -0.28 -5.97
CA LYS A 27 -16.14 -1.20 -5.90
C LYS A 27 -16.40 -1.68 -4.46
N GLU A 28 -15.37 -1.88 -3.65
CA GLU A 28 -15.52 -2.31 -2.26
C GLU A 28 -16.28 -1.30 -1.39
N THR A 29 -16.33 -0.04 -1.79
CA THR A 29 -17.10 0.99 -1.07
C THR A 29 -18.61 0.78 -1.20
N ASN A 30 -19.07 0.11 -2.26
CA ASN A 30 -20.48 -0.03 -2.63
C ASN A 30 -21.22 1.32 -2.71
N LYS A 31 -20.52 2.41 -3.03
CA LYS A 31 -21.08 3.76 -3.16
C LYS A 31 -20.97 4.25 -4.60
N GLU A 32 -21.99 4.94 -5.06
CA GLU A 32 -21.98 5.64 -6.36
C GLU A 32 -20.96 6.78 -6.38
N LYS A 33 -20.75 7.41 -5.21
CA LYS A 33 -19.84 8.54 -5.04
C LYS A 33 -18.97 8.37 -3.80
N PRO A 34 -17.91 7.55 -3.87
CA PRO A 34 -17.01 7.32 -2.73
C PRO A 34 -16.26 8.58 -2.33
N LYS A 35 -15.91 8.70 -1.05
CA LYS A 35 -15.04 9.76 -0.52
C LYS A 35 -13.65 9.22 -0.21
N LEU A 36 -12.62 9.85 -0.78
CA LEU A 36 -11.23 9.48 -0.62
C LEU A 36 -10.41 10.62 -0.01
N VAL A 37 -9.49 10.32 0.89
CA VAL A 37 -8.46 11.26 1.33
C VAL A 37 -7.10 10.76 0.89
N LEU A 38 -6.42 11.56 0.08
CA LEU A 38 -5.11 11.27 -0.50
C LEU A 38 -4.01 11.93 0.32
N PHE A 39 -3.15 11.14 0.94
CA PHE A 39 -1.99 11.60 1.71
C PHE A 39 -0.74 11.65 0.83
N ALA A 40 -0.37 12.87 0.43
CA ALA A 40 0.81 13.15 -0.38
C ALA A 40 2.04 13.54 0.46
N THR A 41 1.93 13.51 1.79
CA THR A 41 2.96 13.89 2.77
C THR A 41 4.33 13.22 2.60
N ALA A 42 4.39 12.03 1.99
CA ALA A 42 5.66 11.33 1.76
C ALA A 42 6.53 11.90 0.63
N SER A 43 5.97 12.69 -0.28
CA SER A 43 6.67 13.05 -1.50
C SER A 43 7.92 13.91 -1.27
N VAL A 44 8.89 13.77 -2.18
CA VAL A 44 10.18 14.46 -2.17
C VAL A 44 10.39 15.07 -3.56
N GLY A 45 10.44 16.40 -3.64
CA GLY A 45 10.55 17.17 -4.89
C GLY A 45 9.19 17.69 -5.40
N THR A 46 9.18 18.87 -6.01
CA THR A 46 7.95 19.59 -6.44
C THR A 46 7.34 18.98 -7.70
N ASP A 47 8.15 18.67 -8.70
CA ASP A 47 7.62 18.40 -10.06
C ASP A 47 7.05 16.98 -10.18
N TRP A 48 7.71 16.00 -9.56
CA TRP A 48 7.21 14.63 -9.52
C TRP A 48 5.94 14.52 -8.67
N HIS A 49 5.87 15.30 -7.60
CA HIS A 49 4.74 15.34 -6.68
C HIS A 49 3.47 15.85 -7.34
N GLU A 50 3.55 16.98 -8.06
CA GLU A 50 2.39 17.57 -8.72
C GLU A 50 1.90 16.71 -9.89
N ASN A 51 2.81 16.13 -10.68
CA ASN A 51 2.44 15.20 -11.74
C ASN A 51 1.77 13.94 -11.20
N TYR A 52 2.30 13.36 -10.11
CA TYR A 52 1.74 12.14 -9.53
C TYR A 52 0.39 12.39 -8.83
N LYS A 53 0.25 13.52 -8.12
CA LYS A 53 -1.04 14.00 -7.59
C LYS A 53 -2.08 14.14 -8.70
N ALA A 54 -1.74 14.84 -9.78
CA ALA A 54 -2.65 15.06 -10.90
C ALA A 54 -3.10 13.74 -11.53
N ASN A 55 -2.16 12.83 -11.74
CA ASN A 55 -2.41 11.51 -12.31
C ASN A 55 -3.39 10.67 -11.48
N ILE A 56 -3.13 10.51 -10.17
CA ILE A 56 -4.00 9.75 -9.28
C ILE A 56 -5.37 10.44 -9.15
N SER A 57 -5.39 11.78 -9.08
CA SER A 57 -6.63 12.55 -9.04
C SER A 57 -7.48 12.34 -10.29
N ASN A 58 -6.86 12.29 -11.47
CA ASN A 58 -7.55 12.04 -12.74
C ASN A 58 -8.19 10.64 -12.77
N ILE A 59 -7.51 9.63 -12.25
CA ILE A 59 -8.05 8.27 -12.14
C ILE A 59 -9.32 8.30 -11.26
N PHE A 60 -9.25 8.85 -10.06
CA PHE A 60 -10.40 8.88 -9.15
C PHE A 60 -11.55 9.78 -9.65
N ALA A 61 -11.24 10.89 -10.30
CA ALA A 61 -12.23 11.78 -10.91
C ALA A 61 -13.02 11.07 -12.03
N LYS A 62 -12.36 10.25 -12.85
CA LYS A 62 -13.00 9.43 -13.90
C LYS A 62 -14.09 8.51 -13.35
N TYR A 63 -14.00 8.10 -12.09
CA TYR A 63 -14.93 7.21 -11.41
C TYR A 63 -15.85 7.92 -10.41
N ASN A 64 -16.07 9.24 -10.58
CA ASN A 64 -16.96 10.04 -9.72
C ASN A 64 -16.61 9.98 -8.21
N CYS A 65 -15.34 9.71 -7.88
CA CYS A 65 -14.88 9.75 -6.50
C CYS A 65 -14.71 11.20 -6.05
N GLN A 66 -15.27 11.56 -4.90
CA GLN A 66 -14.90 12.79 -4.21
C GLN A 66 -13.55 12.56 -3.55
N PHE A 67 -12.64 13.52 -3.66
CA PHE A 67 -11.36 13.40 -2.98
C PHE A 67 -10.88 14.72 -2.40
N ASP A 68 -10.21 14.60 -1.26
CA ASP A 68 -9.39 15.64 -0.66
C ASP A 68 -7.92 15.22 -0.72
N ILE A 69 -7.03 16.20 -0.84
CA ILE A 69 -5.58 15.98 -0.79
C ILE A 69 -5.04 16.60 0.50
N ILE A 70 -4.12 15.89 1.14
CA ILE A 70 -3.36 16.33 2.31
C ILE A 70 -1.87 16.18 1.99
N ASP A 71 -1.19 17.30 1.83
CA ASP A 71 0.26 17.40 1.63
C ASP A 71 0.98 18.05 2.82
N ASP A 72 0.27 18.77 3.70
CA ASP A 72 0.75 19.25 4.99
C ASP A 72 0.19 18.37 6.14
N PRO A 73 1.04 17.76 6.99
CA PRO A 73 0.57 17.01 8.15
C PRO A 73 -0.12 17.86 9.23
N ASN A 74 -0.09 19.19 9.13
CA ASN A 74 -0.79 20.12 10.04
C ASN A 74 -2.16 20.59 9.52
N ASP A 75 -2.62 20.06 8.38
CA ASP A 75 -3.96 20.33 7.85
C ASP A 75 -5.06 19.82 8.80
N ASN A 76 -6.33 20.15 8.54
CA ASN A 76 -7.47 19.69 9.33
C ASN A 76 -7.83 18.22 9.03
N ILE A 77 -6.88 17.31 9.29
CA ILE A 77 -6.98 15.88 9.01
C ILE A 77 -8.24 15.29 9.64
N ALA A 78 -8.54 15.62 10.90
CA ALA A 78 -9.70 15.05 11.59
C ALA A 78 -11.03 15.42 10.92
N GLU A 79 -11.16 16.63 10.38
CA GLU A 79 -12.34 17.04 9.62
C GLU A 79 -12.39 16.34 8.26
N LYS A 80 -11.28 16.32 7.52
CA LYS A 80 -11.19 15.68 6.20
C LYS A 80 -11.46 14.18 6.24
N LEU A 81 -11.11 13.51 7.34
CA LEU A 81 -11.36 12.08 7.54
C LEU A 81 -12.83 11.76 7.91
N ARG A 82 -13.68 12.77 8.12
CA ARG A 82 -15.10 12.56 8.45
C ARG A 82 -15.84 11.98 7.24
N ASP A 83 -16.52 10.86 7.46
CA ASP A 83 -17.28 10.14 6.44
C ASP A 83 -16.43 9.63 5.25
N THR A 84 -15.11 9.55 5.42
CA THR A 84 -14.19 9.02 4.41
C THR A 84 -14.36 7.52 4.24
N ASP A 85 -14.41 7.07 2.99
CA ASP A 85 -14.47 5.65 2.63
C ASP A 85 -13.07 5.05 2.44
N ILE A 86 -12.17 5.83 1.87
CA ILE A 86 -10.83 5.40 1.47
C ILE A 86 -9.80 6.40 1.98
N VAL A 87 -8.75 5.91 2.65
CA VAL A 87 -7.49 6.67 2.78
C VAL A 87 -6.43 6.06 1.89
N TYR A 88 -5.70 6.90 1.18
CA TYR A 88 -4.67 6.48 0.24
C TYR A 88 -3.36 7.20 0.54
N PHE A 89 -2.31 6.45 0.87
CA PHE A 89 -0.96 6.97 1.14
C PHE A 89 -0.08 6.88 -0.11
N LEU A 90 0.39 8.02 -0.62
CA LEU A 90 1.26 8.08 -1.79
C LEU A 90 2.71 7.65 -1.47
N GLY A 91 3.47 7.35 -2.54
CA GLY A 91 4.89 7.04 -2.48
C GLY A 91 5.78 8.26 -2.17
N GLY A 92 7.04 7.98 -1.84
CA GLY A 92 8.03 8.97 -1.43
C GLY A 92 8.94 8.44 -0.32
N SER A 93 9.14 9.21 0.73
CA SER A 93 9.84 8.76 1.95
C SER A 93 8.83 8.25 2.99
N PRO A 94 8.91 6.97 3.41
CA PRO A 94 8.01 6.43 4.45
C PRO A 94 8.20 7.13 5.80
N TYR A 95 9.38 7.68 6.10
CA TYR A 95 9.63 8.47 7.31
C TYR A 95 8.69 9.68 7.43
N LYS A 96 8.40 10.34 6.30
CA LYS A 96 7.53 11.52 6.31
C LYS A 96 6.07 11.17 6.62
N HIS A 97 5.63 9.93 6.37
CA HIS A 97 4.30 9.48 6.79
C HIS A 97 4.19 9.25 8.30
N THR A 98 5.29 8.99 9.00
CA THR A 98 5.26 8.63 10.44
C THR A 98 4.63 9.70 11.33
N VAL A 99 4.71 10.97 10.95
CA VAL A 99 4.04 12.07 11.66
C VAL A 99 2.53 11.91 11.72
N LEU A 100 1.93 11.19 10.77
CA LEU A 100 0.50 10.92 10.71
C LEU A 100 0.06 9.82 11.70
N THR A 101 0.99 9.13 12.36
CA THR A 101 0.66 8.02 13.30
C THR A 101 -0.13 8.51 14.50
N GLN A 102 -0.02 9.79 14.87
CA GLN A 102 -0.88 10.40 15.88
C GLN A 102 -2.39 10.32 15.52
N TYR A 103 -2.74 10.14 14.24
CA TYR A 103 -4.11 9.97 13.75
C TYR A 103 -4.50 8.49 13.52
N LYS A 104 -3.69 7.53 14.00
CA LYS A 104 -3.91 6.08 13.80
C LYS A 104 -5.33 5.63 14.19
N ASP A 105 -5.89 6.16 15.27
CA ASP A 105 -7.24 5.82 15.71
C ASP A 105 -8.34 6.34 14.76
N LEU A 106 -8.13 7.48 14.10
CA LEU A 106 -9.03 7.98 13.07
C LEU A 106 -8.96 7.10 11.82
N PHE A 107 -7.76 6.66 11.43
CA PHE A 107 -7.62 5.74 10.31
C PHE A 107 -8.28 4.37 10.58
N LYS A 108 -8.28 3.88 11.83
CA LYS A 108 -8.84 2.55 12.17
C LYS A 108 -10.30 2.38 11.75
N VAL A 109 -11.11 3.42 11.82
CA VAL A 109 -12.55 3.35 11.48
C VAL A 109 -12.84 3.40 9.99
N ILE A 110 -11.88 3.84 9.18
CA ILE A 110 -12.04 3.96 7.71
C ILE A 110 -11.97 2.56 7.09
N PRO A 111 -12.94 2.13 6.28
CA PRO A 111 -13.03 0.74 5.85
C PRO A 111 -11.92 0.32 4.89
N ILE A 112 -11.45 1.23 4.04
CA ILE A 112 -10.46 0.95 3.01
C ILE A 112 -9.21 1.79 3.22
N LYS A 113 -8.05 1.13 3.20
CA LYS A 113 -6.74 1.76 3.32
C LYS A 113 -5.86 1.30 2.18
N ALA A 114 -5.29 2.22 1.43
CA ALA A 114 -4.42 1.93 0.32
C ALA A 114 -3.09 2.64 0.48
N GLY A 115 -2.03 2.04 -0.05
CA GLY A 115 -0.70 2.58 -0.02
C GLY A 115 0.09 2.14 -1.23
N THR A 116 0.88 3.05 -1.79
CA THR A 116 1.78 2.76 -2.92
C THR A 116 3.21 3.07 -2.54
N SER A 117 4.16 2.18 -2.85
CA SER A 117 5.57 2.35 -2.50
C SER A 117 5.74 2.63 -0.99
N ALA A 118 6.32 3.75 -0.59
CA ALA A 118 6.39 4.18 0.81
C ALA A 118 5.05 4.12 1.58
N GLY A 119 3.93 4.36 0.92
CA GLY A 119 2.60 4.24 1.53
C GLY A 119 2.21 2.81 1.87
N SER A 120 2.63 1.81 1.06
CA SER A 120 2.35 0.39 1.36
C SER A 120 3.19 -0.11 2.53
N ILE A 121 4.45 0.36 2.63
CA ILE A 121 5.31 0.15 3.81
C ILE A 121 4.65 0.73 5.07
N TYR A 122 4.14 1.95 4.99
CA TYR A 122 3.54 2.65 6.15
C TYR A 122 2.32 1.92 6.74
N LEU A 123 1.55 1.20 5.91
CA LEU A 123 0.41 0.38 6.34
C LEU A 123 0.81 -0.96 6.97
N GLY A 124 2.00 -1.45 6.63
CA GLY A 124 2.51 -2.75 7.06
C GLY A 124 3.12 -2.75 8.45
N TYR A 125 3.76 -3.88 8.78
CA TYR A 125 4.45 -4.10 10.05
C TYR A 125 5.71 -3.24 10.15
N HIS A 126 6.04 -2.77 11.36
CA HIS A 126 7.33 -2.13 11.68
C HIS A 126 8.51 -2.82 11.03
N THR A 127 9.34 -2.04 10.35
CA THR A 127 10.37 -2.64 9.51
C THR A 127 11.52 -1.70 9.19
N PHE A 128 12.48 -2.24 8.46
CA PHE A 128 13.57 -1.54 7.83
C PHE A 128 13.23 -1.16 6.41
N PHE A 129 13.73 0.00 6.00
CA PHE A 129 13.68 0.46 4.62
C PHE A 129 15.07 0.37 4.01
N ALA A 130 15.15 -0.21 2.81
CA ALA A 130 16.33 -0.17 1.97
C ALA A 130 16.35 1.14 1.18
N GLY A 131 17.27 2.05 1.53
CA GLY A 131 17.51 3.25 0.74
C GLY A 131 18.13 2.92 -0.62
N LYS A 132 18.17 3.90 -1.52
CA LYS A 132 18.85 3.80 -2.83
C LYS A 132 20.34 3.48 -2.74
N ASP A 133 20.95 3.68 -1.56
CA ASP A 133 22.37 3.45 -1.29
C ASP A 133 22.57 2.21 -0.38
N ASP A 134 21.69 1.21 -0.48
CA ASP A 134 21.75 -0.09 0.21
C ASP A 134 21.82 -0.03 1.76
N TYR A 135 21.54 1.12 2.38
CA TYR A 135 21.42 1.20 3.83
C TYR A 135 20.04 0.72 4.30
N VAL A 136 20.04 0.01 5.43
CA VAL A 136 18.86 -0.55 6.08
C VAL A 136 18.57 0.30 7.32
N ILE A 137 17.51 1.11 7.31
CA ILE A 137 17.14 1.93 8.48
C ILE A 137 15.77 1.51 9.00
N ALA A 138 15.68 1.23 10.29
CA ALA A 138 14.42 0.99 10.98
C ALA A 138 13.54 2.24 10.94
N ILE A 139 12.32 2.11 10.44
CA ILE A 139 11.35 3.20 10.43
C ILE A 139 10.44 3.06 11.65
N PRO A 140 10.55 3.95 12.65
CA PRO A 140 9.67 3.90 13.81
C PRO A 140 8.25 4.34 13.43
N ASN A 141 7.25 3.97 14.24
CA ASN A 141 5.88 4.48 14.15
C ASN A 141 5.21 4.21 12.79
N MET A 142 5.15 2.94 12.37
CA MET A 142 4.25 2.51 11.29
C MET A 142 2.81 2.37 11.80
N LEU A 143 1.84 2.24 10.88
CA LEU A 143 0.45 2.01 11.27
C LEU A 143 0.17 0.57 11.72
N ASP A 144 0.97 -0.42 11.32
CA ASP A 144 0.83 -1.83 11.70
C ASP A 144 -0.59 -2.36 11.55
N PHE A 145 -1.31 -1.91 10.52
CA PHE A 145 -2.64 -2.44 10.26
C PHE A 145 -2.61 -3.81 9.59
N VAL A 146 -1.49 -4.13 8.95
CA VAL A 146 -1.22 -5.43 8.35
C VAL A 146 0.04 -6.00 8.99
N ASN A 147 -0.04 -7.22 9.51
CA ASN A 147 1.10 -7.97 10.05
C ASN A 147 1.89 -8.66 8.92
N LEU A 148 2.37 -7.84 7.99
CA LEU A 148 3.14 -8.25 6.84
C LEU A 148 4.17 -7.16 6.58
N HIS A 149 5.43 -7.54 6.43
CA HIS A 149 6.42 -6.62 5.91
C HIS A 149 6.30 -6.51 4.39
N ILE A 150 6.31 -5.30 3.85
CA ILE A 150 6.13 -5.03 2.43
C ILE A 150 7.43 -4.49 1.83
N LEU A 151 7.88 -5.15 0.78
CA LEU A 151 8.98 -4.75 -0.09
C LEU A 151 8.41 -4.38 -1.46
N PRO A 152 8.03 -3.09 -1.66
CA PRO A 152 7.61 -2.57 -2.95
C PRO A 152 8.81 -2.36 -3.88
N HIS A 153 8.60 -2.36 -5.20
CA HIS A 153 9.67 -2.16 -6.18
C HIS A 153 10.76 -3.24 -6.16
N SER A 154 10.35 -4.48 -5.84
CA SER A 154 11.26 -5.63 -5.73
C SER A 154 11.96 -6.03 -7.03
N GLU A 155 11.64 -5.38 -8.16
CA GLU A 155 12.41 -5.44 -9.39
C GLU A 155 13.79 -4.77 -9.29
N THR A 156 14.01 -3.89 -8.31
CA THR A 156 15.31 -3.24 -8.08
C THR A 156 16.17 -4.10 -7.13
N HIS A 157 17.36 -4.51 -7.56
CA HIS A 157 18.18 -5.57 -6.96
C HIS A 157 18.68 -5.35 -5.51
N THR A 158 18.36 -4.22 -4.88
CA THR A 158 18.79 -3.87 -3.52
C THR A 158 17.99 -4.60 -2.43
N GLU A 159 16.77 -5.05 -2.71
CA GLU A 159 15.87 -5.60 -1.68
C GLU A 159 16.18 -7.03 -1.24
N ASP A 160 17.07 -7.75 -1.94
CA ASP A 160 17.38 -9.14 -1.64
C ASP A 160 18.07 -9.30 -0.27
N ILE A 161 18.90 -8.34 0.15
CA ILE A 161 19.55 -8.37 1.47
C ILE A 161 18.50 -8.25 2.57
N VAL A 162 17.59 -7.28 2.44
CA VAL A 162 16.52 -7.05 3.43
C VAL A 162 15.55 -8.22 3.45
N PHE A 163 15.16 -8.74 2.28
CA PHE A 163 14.32 -9.92 2.19
C PHE A 163 14.94 -11.12 2.91
N ASN A 164 16.21 -11.44 2.62
CA ASN A 164 16.90 -12.56 3.24
C ASN A 164 17.06 -12.37 4.76
N TYR A 165 17.38 -11.17 5.23
CA TYR A 165 17.45 -10.89 6.67
C TYR A 165 16.08 -11.09 7.35
N LEU A 166 15.01 -10.58 6.75
CA LEU A 166 13.67 -10.65 7.35
C LEU A 166 13.11 -12.07 7.39
N VAL A 167 13.32 -12.85 6.33
CA VAL A 167 12.88 -14.25 6.28
C VAL A 167 13.69 -15.12 7.22
N ASN A 168 15.02 -15.01 7.20
CA ASN A 168 15.89 -15.98 7.88
C ASN A 168 16.24 -15.59 9.33
N GLU A 169 16.61 -14.34 9.56
CA GLU A 169 17.10 -13.88 10.85
C GLU A 169 15.96 -13.35 11.72
N ALA A 170 15.15 -12.41 11.20
CA ALA A 170 14.05 -11.81 11.95
C ALA A 170 12.80 -12.71 12.02
N ARG A 171 12.66 -13.67 11.10
CA ARG A 171 11.53 -14.62 10.99
C ARG A 171 10.17 -13.93 10.89
N ILE A 172 10.09 -12.90 10.06
CA ILE A 172 8.89 -12.08 9.86
C ILE A 172 8.22 -12.50 8.54
N SER A 173 6.88 -12.49 8.50
CA SER A 173 6.15 -12.63 7.23
C SER A 173 6.46 -11.44 6.32
N VAL A 174 6.88 -11.68 5.09
CA VAL A 174 7.26 -10.66 4.11
C VAL A 174 6.56 -10.88 2.78
N ALA A 175 6.20 -9.79 2.12
CA ALA A 175 5.75 -9.79 0.74
C ALA A 175 6.61 -8.89 -0.13
N ARG A 176 7.09 -9.45 -1.24
CA ARG A 176 7.71 -8.73 -2.36
C ARG A 176 6.66 -8.48 -3.42
N ILE A 177 6.57 -7.23 -3.86
CA ILE A 177 5.60 -6.80 -4.85
C ILE A 177 6.39 -6.17 -6.00
N TYR A 178 6.23 -6.71 -7.20
CA TYR A 178 7.01 -6.33 -8.37
C TYR A 178 6.17 -5.47 -9.32
N ASN A 179 6.77 -4.42 -9.88
CA ASN A 179 6.18 -3.59 -10.94
C ASN A 179 4.78 -3.05 -10.56
N GLN A 180 3.76 -3.25 -11.41
CA GLN A 180 2.39 -2.77 -11.18
C GLN A 180 1.52 -3.73 -10.36
N ALA A 181 2.12 -4.73 -9.70
CA ALA A 181 1.38 -5.65 -8.86
C ALA A 181 0.95 -5.01 -7.54
N ALA A 182 -0.05 -5.63 -6.92
CA ALA A 182 -0.55 -5.28 -5.61
C ALA A 182 -1.04 -6.51 -4.84
N ILE A 183 -1.20 -6.32 -3.54
CA ILE A 183 -1.86 -7.26 -2.65
C ILE A 183 -3.10 -6.57 -2.09
N LYS A 184 -4.24 -7.23 -2.23
CA LYS A 184 -5.47 -6.91 -1.51
C LYS A 184 -5.58 -7.84 -0.31
N ILE A 185 -5.81 -7.30 0.87
CA ILE A 185 -6.09 -8.06 2.08
C ILE A 185 -7.48 -7.67 2.55
N GLU A 186 -8.39 -8.62 2.56
CA GLU A 186 -9.71 -8.50 3.18
C GLU A 186 -9.64 -9.10 4.58
N ILE A 187 -10.16 -8.37 5.57
CA ILE A 187 -10.32 -8.84 6.94
C ILE A 187 -11.81 -8.88 7.29
N SER A 188 -12.32 -10.08 7.57
CA SER A 188 -13.71 -10.35 7.97
C SER A 188 -13.75 -11.37 9.10
N ASN A 189 -14.28 -11.01 10.28
CA ASN A 189 -14.46 -11.94 11.42
C ASN A 189 -13.22 -12.81 11.70
N ASP A 190 -12.05 -12.17 11.83
CA ASP A 190 -10.72 -12.79 12.03
C ASP A 190 -10.18 -13.64 10.86
N ILE A 191 -10.93 -13.77 9.77
CA ILE A 191 -10.47 -14.37 8.52
C ILE A 191 -9.75 -13.30 7.71
N GLN A 192 -8.53 -13.62 7.27
CA GLN A 192 -7.82 -12.83 6.27
C GLN A 192 -7.82 -13.56 4.93
N ILE A 193 -8.27 -12.86 3.89
CA ILE A 193 -8.20 -13.33 2.51
C ILE A 193 -7.20 -12.44 1.80
N VAL A 194 -6.16 -13.06 1.24
CA VAL A 194 -5.11 -12.36 0.50
C VAL A 194 -5.34 -12.59 -0.97
N THR A 195 -5.42 -11.54 -1.76
CA THR A 195 -5.59 -11.62 -3.22
C THR A 195 -4.44 -10.89 -3.89
N THR A 196 -3.71 -11.58 -4.76
CA THR A 196 -2.75 -10.93 -5.64
C THR A 196 -3.49 -10.26 -6.77
N LEU A 197 -3.14 -9.01 -7.09
CA LEU A 197 -3.73 -8.23 -8.16
C LEU A 197 -2.63 -7.75 -9.09
N MET A 198 -2.68 -8.11 -10.36
CA MET A 198 -1.69 -7.70 -11.35
C MET A 198 -2.21 -6.47 -12.11
N GLY A 199 -1.45 -5.37 -12.08
CA GLY A 199 -1.54 -4.35 -13.13
C GLY A 199 -0.96 -4.90 -14.44
N LYS A 200 -1.26 -4.29 -15.59
CA LYS A 200 -0.56 -4.65 -16.84
C LYS A 200 0.44 -3.58 -17.23
N SER A 201 1.71 -3.97 -17.35
CA SER A 201 2.75 -3.21 -18.02
C SER A 201 3.19 -3.91 -19.29
N GLN A 202 3.45 -3.15 -20.35
CA GLN A 202 4.04 -3.73 -21.55
C GLN A 202 5.48 -4.19 -21.26
N GLY A 203 5.73 -5.48 -21.41
CA GLY A 203 7.07 -6.07 -21.39
C GLY A 203 7.73 -6.22 -20.01
N MET A 204 7.01 -6.01 -18.91
CA MET A 204 7.50 -6.26 -17.55
C MET A 204 6.74 -7.42 -16.91
N ILE A 205 7.37 -8.13 -15.96
CA ILE A 205 6.73 -9.23 -15.25
C ILE A 205 6.14 -8.69 -13.95
N GLU A 206 4.81 -8.67 -13.85
CA GLU A 206 4.12 -8.48 -12.58
C GLU A 206 4.13 -9.78 -11.77
N LYS A 207 4.53 -9.66 -10.51
CA LYS A 207 4.62 -10.79 -9.59
C LYS A 207 4.40 -10.32 -8.17
N VAL A 208 3.80 -11.20 -7.37
CA VAL A 208 3.81 -11.11 -5.91
C VAL A 208 4.44 -12.38 -5.37
N GLU A 209 5.34 -12.21 -4.40
CA GLU A 209 5.89 -13.30 -3.60
C GLU A 209 5.61 -13.03 -2.13
N ILE A 210 5.13 -14.03 -1.41
CA ILE A 210 4.84 -13.95 0.02
C ILE A 210 5.54 -15.12 0.70
N VAL A 211 6.39 -14.81 1.67
CA VAL A 211 6.96 -15.79 2.61
C VAL A 211 6.33 -15.53 3.96
N LEU A 212 5.63 -16.52 4.51
CA LEU A 212 5.10 -16.45 5.86
C LEU A 212 6.17 -16.84 6.88
N ASN A 213 6.04 -16.36 8.12
CA ASN A 213 6.96 -16.64 9.25
C ASN A 213 7.18 -18.14 9.58
N ASN A 214 6.39 -19.04 8.98
CA ASN A 214 6.55 -20.49 9.05
C ASN A 214 7.24 -21.09 7.80
N ASN A 215 7.89 -20.25 6.99
CA ASN A 215 8.54 -20.57 5.72
C ASN A 215 7.61 -21.10 4.63
N THR A 216 6.30 -20.86 4.74
CA THR A 216 5.39 -21.16 3.62
C THR A 216 5.56 -20.10 2.54
N PHE A 217 5.86 -20.53 1.32
CA PHE A 217 6.08 -19.66 0.18
C PHE A 217 4.90 -19.68 -0.78
N TYR A 218 4.44 -18.49 -1.18
CA TYR A 218 3.43 -18.28 -2.21
C TYR A 218 3.98 -17.35 -3.28
N GLN A 219 3.73 -17.69 -4.53
CA GLN A 219 4.07 -16.85 -5.66
C GLN A 219 2.90 -16.82 -6.65
N SER A 220 2.61 -15.64 -7.19
CA SER A 220 1.64 -15.47 -8.28
C SER A 220 2.10 -14.40 -9.25
N SER A 221 1.88 -14.64 -10.54
CA SER A 221 1.99 -13.66 -11.64
C SER A 221 0.63 -13.43 -12.32
N GLU A 222 -0.44 -13.78 -11.62
CA GLU A 222 -1.84 -13.63 -12.06
C GLU A 222 -2.70 -13.14 -10.90
N ASP A 223 -3.91 -12.68 -11.21
CA ASP A 223 -4.90 -12.38 -10.17
C ASP A 223 -5.30 -13.69 -9.50
N LYS A 224 -5.05 -13.81 -8.20
CA LYS A 224 -5.25 -15.08 -7.49
C LYS A 224 -5.62 -14.85 -6.03
N ILE A 225 -6.65 -15.56 -5.59
CA ILE A 225 -6.99 -15.66 -4.18
C ILE A 225 -6.03 -16.66 -3.52
N LEU A 226 -5.27 -16.18 -2.55
CA LEU A 226 -4.44 -16.94 -1.64
C LEU A 226 -5.17 -17.00 -0.29
N ASN A 227 -5.72 -18.17 0.04
CA ASN A 227 -6.36 -18.40 1.35
C ASN A 227 -5.29 -18.52 2.44
N ILE A 228 -4.77 -17.38 2.89
CA ILE A 228 -3.76 -17.30 3.94
C ILE A 228 -4.46 -16.96 5.25
N ALA A 229 -4.97 -17.98 5.93
CA ALA A 229 -5.67 -17.84 7.22
C ALA A 229 -4.79 -17.34 8.39
N LYS A 230 -3.51 -17.00 8.17
CA LYS A 230 -2.48 -16.81 9.22
C LYS A 230 -1.59 -15.57 9.05
N LEU A 231 -2.09 -14.48 8.49
CA LEU A 231 -1.43 -13.18 8.64
C LEU A 231 -1.68 -12.53 10.02
N VAL A 232 -2.01 -13.31 11.06
CA VAL A 232 -2.19 -12.84 12.44
C VAL A 232 -1.40 -13.73 13.39
N ASN A 233 -0.50 -13.09 14.13
CA ASN A 233 -0.26 -13.38 15.55
C ASN A 233 -0.91 -12.22 16.31
#